data_AF-A0A7E4W4V1-F1
#
_entry.id   AF-A0A7E4W4V1-F1
#
_cell.length_a   1.000
_cell.length_b   1.000
_cell.length_c   1.000
_cell.angle_alpha   90.00
_cell.angle_beta   90.00
_cell.angle_gamma   90.00
#
_symmetry.space_group_name_H-M   'P 1'
#
loop_
_entity.id
_entity.type
_entity.pdbx_description
1 polymer ?
#
loop_
_entity_poly.entity_id
_entity_poly.type
_entity_poly.pdbx_seq_one_letter_code
_entity_poly.pdbx_strand_id
1 'polypeptide(L)'
;MANTEPASARLCCNLKFRPYQNRTFTALKLGAPSTFAVLQYSAFSWVEGRWSEEDKRTIRFNVDGNMLNQFMDSAHNYKLSLNTLGKSANALNAGMYFVENLPHGNYGEIAAQPLNEITDYNVERLGWYRQDDNGQFYISSGSMMIDKMHRAKAENCKDQKYLSVLDANYYINKDWNDSTKFDLADSLRSTFLWIKKARVHDSDERHVVVTANEGATIEVTLTAAVSDHLTFVHNASKLEDFAGKIVIDSRSNSVMRLSVINATGILNGYIRHIEDHKSVHIDSFSVHVPEGEATTKSVEVRIKPYTAHTYHMVCLQPEDGMDELCRPVEAVVEARSVPEMSKSWTEDHSNCPECNQITLDGIMKYLNPVAWVNNVSSLTDGVVLIVQVVMFGVVLFLLYSILSKCVYPLLKCCICPGKQCINIIKK
;
A
#
# COMPACT_ATOMS: atom_id res chain seq x y z
N MET A 1 -18.12 38.44 31.95
CA MET A 1 -18.92 37.22 32.20
C MET A 1 -18.01 36.03 31.93
N ALA A 2 -17.44 35.44 32.98
CA ALA A 2 -16.57 34.28 32.86
C ALA A 2 -17.43 33.03 33.07
N ASN A 3 -17.61 32.25 32.02
CA ASN A 3 -18.30 30.97 32.07
C ASN A 3 -17.41 29.96 32.82
N THR A 4 -17.80 29.62 34.04
CA THR A 4 -17.24 28.50 34.80
C THR A 4 -17.82 27.19 34.27
N GLU A 5 -17.10 26.56 33.33
CA GLU A 5 -17.32 25.15 33.00
C GLU A 5 -17.04 24.25 34.23
N PRO A 6 -17.78 23.15 34.41
CA PRO A 6 -17.50 22.15 35.45
C PRO A 6 -16.06 21.63 35.31
N ALA A 7 -15.49 21.06 36.38
CA ALA A 7 -14.15 20.48 36.37
C ALA A 7 -14.10 19.21 35.49
N SER A 8 -14.15 19.40 34.17
CA SER A 8 -13.92 18.37 33.17
C SER A 8 -12.41 18.12 33.09
N ALA A 9 -11.99 16.88 33.27
CA ALA A 9 -10.61 16.50 32.99
C ALA A 9 -10.30 16.80 31.52
N ARG A 10 -9.24 17.59 31.27
CA ARG A 10 -8.77 17.91 29.92
C ARG A 10 -7.54 17.06 29.63
N LEU A 11 -7.57 16.33 28.53
CA LEU A 11 -6.45 15.54 28.04
C LEU A 11 -5.75 16.32 26.91
N CYS A 12 -4.43 16.47 27.02
CA CYS A 12 -3.63 17.12 25.99
C CYS A 12 -2.61 16.10 25.45
N CYS A 13 -2.58 15.92 24.14
CA CYS A 13 -1.71 14.95 23.47
C CYS A 13 -0.75 15.65 22.51
N ASN A 14 0.49 15.17 22.43
CA ASN A 14 1.47 15.61 21.43
C ASN A 14 1.84 14.43 20.53
N LEU A 15 1.38 14.46 19.28
CA LEU A 15 1.62 13.41 18.30
C LEU A 15 2.93 13.69 17.54
N LYS A 16 3.83 12.71 17.51
CA LYS A 16 5.12 12.80 16.81
C LYS A 16 5.15 11.82 15.65
N PHE A 17 5.35 12.34 14.45
CA PHE A 17 5.48 11.55 13.22
C PHE A 17 6.93 11.55 12.76
N ARG A 18 7.43 10.40 12.30
CA ARG A 18 8.79 10.24 11.79
C ARG A 18 8.78 9.32 10.58
N PRO A 19 9.62 9.57 9.56
CA PRO A 19 9.75 8.65 8.42
C PRO A 19 10.17 7.25 8.90
N TYR A 20 9.46 6.22 8.44
CA TYR A 20 9.79 4.84 8.75
C TYR A 20 10.91 4.34 7.83
N GLN A 21 11.99 3.83 8.43
CA GLN A 21 13.16 3.28 7.71
C GLN A 21 13.77 4.23 6.66
N ASN A 22 13.54 5.55 6.77
CA ASN A 22 13.93 6.55 5.77
C ASN A 22 13.48 6.22 4.33
N ARG A 23 12.42 5.43 4.17
CA ARG A 23 11.86 5.11 2.85
C ARG A 23 11.09 6.30 2.31
N THR A 24 11.31 6.60 1.03
CA THR A 24 10.62 7.70 0.34
C THR A 24 10.04 7.21 -0.97
N PHE A 25 8.91 7.80 -1.36
CA PHE A 25 8.15 7.38 -2.52
C PHE A 25 7.71 8.61 -3.32
N THR A 26 7.68 8.46 -4.64
CA THR A 26 7.17 9.47 -5.56
C THR A 26 5.79 9.07 -6.04
N ALA A 27 4.80 9.94 -5.81
CA ALA A 27 3.44 9.78 -6.32
C ALA A 27 3.35 10.25 -7.77
N LEU A 28 2.71 9.46 -8.63
CA LEU A 28 2.59 9.68 -10.06
C LEU A 28 1.12 9.73 -10.45
N LYS A 29 0.68 10.80 -11.12
CA LYS A 29 -0.65 10.87 -11.75
C LYS A 29 -0.50 10.55 -13.24
N LEU A 30 -0.93 9.37 -13.65
CA LEU A 30 -0.85 8.92 -15.03
C LEU A 30 -2.12 9.29 -15.79
N GLY A 31 -1.95 9.91 -16.95
CA GLY A 31 -3.03 10.22 -17.89
C GLY A 31 -3.30 9.08 -18.87
N ALA A 32 -4.01 9.39 -19.95
CA ALA A 32 -4.20 8.45 -21.05
C ALA A 32 -2.85 8.14 -21.73
N PRO A 33 -2.53 6.86 -22.01
CA PRO A 33 -1.27 6.49 -22.65
C PRO A 33 -1.26 6.81 -24.15
N SER A 34 -0.06 6.87 -24.72
CA SER A 34 0.16 6.78 -26.17
C SER A 34 0.90 5.48 -26.48
N THR A 35 0.40 4.74 -27.47
CA THR A 35 0.85 3.39 -27.81
C THR A 35 1.86 3.43 -28.96
N PHE A 36 2.99 2.76 -28.77
CA PHE A 36 4.02 2.66 -29.79
C PHE A 36 4.43 1.21 -30.00
N ALA A 37 4.51 0.79 -31.27
CA ALA A 37 5.18 -0.44 -31.66
C ALA A 37 6.64 -0.12 -31.99
N VAL A 38 7.56 -0.88 -31.41
CA VAL A 38 9.00 -0.77 -31.69
C VAL A 38 9.44 -2.06 -32.36
N LEU A 39 9.84 -1.95 -33.62
CA LEU A 39 10.33 -3.06 -34.43
C LEU A 39 11.83 -2.95 -34.61
N GLN A 40 12.51 -4.08 -34.51
CA GLN A 40 13.92 -4.19 -34.87
C GLN A 40 14.02 -4.93 -36.19
N TYR A 41 14.53 -4.24 -37.21
CA TYR A 41 14.93 -4.82 -38.49
C TYR A 41 16.40 -5.20 -38.41
N SER A 42 16.72 -6.41 -38.88
CA SER A 42 18.09 -6.88 -39.09
C SER A 42 18.15 -7.62 -40.43
N ALA A 43 19.15 -7.31 -41.25
CA ALA A 43 19.46 -8.02 -42.50
C ALA A 43 20.68 -8.92 -42.29
N PHE A 44 20.61 -10.16 -42.76
CA PHE A 44 21.68 -11.13 -42.61
C PHE A 44 22.15 -11.68 -43.96
N SER A 45 23.46 -11.90 -44.09
CA SER A 45 24.09 -12.61 -45.19
C SER A 45 24.73 -13.91 -44.68
N TRP A 46 24.81 -14.94 -45.52
CA TRP A 46 25.50 -16.19 -45.19
C TRP A 46 26.87 -16.20 -45.85
N VAL A 47 27.92 -16.04 -45.06
CA VAL A 47 29.31 -15.93 -45.54
C VAL A 47 30.17 -16.89 -44.73
N GLU A 48 30.94 -17.75 -45.42
CA GLU A 48 31.88 -18.70 -44.78
C GLU A 48 31.25 -19.61 -43.71
N GLY A 49 30.00 -20.04 -43.92
CA GLY A 49 29.32 -20.97 -43.00
C GLY A 49 28.77 -20.33 -41.73
N ARG A 50 28.67 -18.99 -41.69
CA ARG A 50 28.07 -18.25 -40.59
C ARG A 50 27.14 -17.14 -41.09
N TRP A 51 26.16 -16.79 -40.27
CA TRP A 51 25.35 -15.59 -40.46
C TRP A 51 26.16 -14.34 -40.09
N SER A 52 26.15 -13.33 -40.95
CA SER A 52 26.73 -12.00 -40.75
C SER A 52 25.60 -10.96 -40.81
N GLU A 53 25.49 -10.09 -39.81
CA GLU A 53 24.50 -8.99 -39.80
C GLU A 53 25.03 -7.82 -40.65
N GLU A 54 24.31 -7.46 -41.71
CA GLU A 54 24.68 -6.43 -42.69
C GLU A 54 24.04 -5.06 -42.40
N ASP A 55 22.78 -5.07 -41.96
CA ASP A 55 22.04 -3.85 -41.61
C ASP A 55 21.20 -4.11 -40.35
N LYS A 56 21.02 -3.08 -39.53
CA LYS A 56 20.24 -3.13 -38.31
C LYS A 56 19.63 -1.77 -38.00
N ARG A 57 18.32 -1.75 -37.82
CA ARG A 57 17.57 -0.52 -37.53
C ARG A 57 16.44 -0.76 -36.54
N THR A 58 16.25 0.19 -35.64
CA THR A 58 15.10 0.23 -34.72
C THR A 58 14.11 1.27 -35.21
N ILE A 59 12.88 0.84 -35.46
CA ILE A 59 11.84 1.67 -36.06
C ILE A 59 10.67 1.76 -35.08
N ARG A 60 10.21 2.98 -34.80
CA ARG A 60 9.11 3.26 -33.87
C ARG A 60 7.89 3.74 -34.64
N PHE A 61 6.79 3.02 -34.52
CA PHE A 61 5.49 3.36 -35.10
C PHE A 61 4.53 3.79 -34.00
N ASN A 62 3.86 4.93 -34.19
CA ASN A 62 2.72 5.29 -33.36
C ASN A 62 1.51 4.47 -33.82
N VAL A 63 0.92 3.73 -32.89
CA VAL A 63 -0.19 2.81 -33.15
C VAL A 63 -1.54 3.53 -33.07
N ASP A 64 -1.65 4.60 -32.29
CA ASP A 64 -2.92 5.32 -32.08
C ASP A 64 -3.25 6.34 -33.20
N GLY A 65 -2.37 6.45 -34.21
CA GLY A 65 -2.45 7.44 -35.28
C GLY A 65 -2.75 6.86 -36.66
N ASN A 66 -2.62 7.70 -37.69
CA ASN A 66 -2.75 7.27 -39.08
C ASN A 66 -1.65 6.27 -39.46
N MET A 67 -1.92 5.44 -40.48
CA MET A 67 -0.96 4.51 -41.06
C MET A 67 0.37 5.22 -41.34
N LEU A 68 1.40 4.80 -40.61
CA LEU A 68 2.75 5.32 -40.76
C LEU A 68 3.53 4.37 -41.65
N ASN A 69 4.14 4.93 -42.70
CA ASN A 69 4.96 4.17 -43.60
C ASN A 69 6.41 4.62 -43.48
N GLN A 70 7.32 3.69 -43.21
CA GLN A 70 8.75 3.99 -43.09
C GLN A 70 9.58 2.96 -43.87
N PHE A 71 10.73 3.40 -44.40
CA PHE A 71 11.69 2.50 -45.02
C PHE A 71 12.43 1.71 -43.95
N MET A 72 12.56 0.39 -44.15
CA MET A 72 13.19 -0.52 -43.19
C MET A 72 14.69 -0.56 -43.35
N ASP A 73 15.15 -0.60 -44.60
CA ASP A 73 16.53 -0.80 -44.97
C ASP A 73 17.25 0.52 -45.25
N SER A 74 18.58 0.51 -45.13
CA SER A 74 19.40 1.68 -45.43
C SER A 74 19.38 2.09 -46.90
N ALA A 75 19.08 1.16 -47.81
CA ALA A 75 18.96 1.41 -49.25
C ALA A 75 17.57 1.91 -49.67
N HIS A 76 16.59 1.95 -48.76
CA HIS A 76 15.21 2.40 -49.02
C HIS A 76 14.47 1.57 -50.08
N ASN A 77 14.79 0.28 -50.19
CA ASN A 77 14.12 -0.64 -51.11
C ASN A 77 12.83 -1.22 -50.53
N TYR A 78 12.72 -1.29 -49.21
CA TYR A 78 11.61 -1.94 -48.52
C TYR A 78 10.91 -0.96 -47.59
N LYS A 79 9.61 -0.81 -47.79
CA LYS A 79 8.76 0.08 -47.02
C LYS A 79 7.80 -0.75 -46.17
N LEU A 80 7.80 -0.48 -44.87
CA LEU A 80 6.89 -1.10 -43.91
C LEU A 80 5.78 -0.14 -43.54
N SER A 81 4.57 -0.66 -43.59
CA SER A 81 3.36 0.04 -43.17
C SER A 81 2.73 -0.77 -42.05
N LEU A 82 2.52 -0.14 -40.89
CA LEU A 82 1.84 -0.78 -39.77
C LEU A 82 0.42 -0.21 -39.66
N ASN A 83 -0.53 -1.12 -39.51
CA ASN A 83 -1.90 -0.80 -39.19
C ASN A 83 -2.36 -1.64 -37.99
N THR A 84 -3.21 -1.09 -37.15
CA THR A 84 -3.77 -1.82 -36.02
C THR A 84 -5.25 -2.01 -36.20
N LEU A 85 -5.70 -3.25 -36.07
CA LEU A 85 -7.10 -3.64 -36.24
C LEU A 85 -7.99 -3.20 -35.05
N GLY A 86 -7.44 -2.47 -34.08
CA GLY A 86 -8.15 -1.91 -32.93
C GLY A 86 -7.19 -1.29 -31.90
N LYS A 87 -7.75 -0.71 -30.82
CA LYS A 87 -6.96 -0.27 -29.67
C LYS A 87 -6.35 -1.48 -28.96
N SER A 88 -5.16 -1.31 -28.37
CA SER A 88 -4.59 -2.31 -27.46
C SER A 88 -5.62 -2.71 -26.42
N ALA A 89 -5.88 -4.03 -26.29
CA ALA A 89 -6.83 -4.56 -25.31
C ALA A 89 -6.42 -4.25 -23.87
N ASN A 90 -5.12 -4.03 -23.65
CA ASN A 90 -4.55 -3.73 -22.35
C ASN A 90 -3.94 -2.33 -22.38
N ALA A 91 -4.42 -1.46 -21.48
CA ALA A 91 -3.86 -0.15 -21.21
C ALA A 91 -3.91 0.09 -19.70
N LEU A 92 -2.91 0.80 -19.17
CA LEU A 92 -2.93 1.22 -17.79
C LEU A 92 -4.00 2.31 -17.61
N ASN A 93 -4.85 2.16 -16.60
CA ASN A 93 -5.90 3.14 -16.33
C ASN A 93 -5.30 4.47 -15.90
N ALA A 94 -5.96 5.58 -16.25
CA ALA A 94 -5.61 6.88 -15.71
C ALA A 94 -5.87 6.90 -14.21
N GLY A 95 -4.93 7.41 -13.42
CA GLY A 95 -5.03 7.40 -11.97
C GLY A 95 -3.72 7.63 -11.24
N MET A 96 -3.77 7.38 -9.92
CA MET A 96 -2.64 7.56 -9.02
C MET A 96 -1.86 6.26 -8.84
N TYR A 97 -0.54 6.37 -9.03
CA TYR A 97 0.44 5.30 -8.89
C TYR A 97 1.60 5.82 -8.02
N PHE A 98 2.47 4.93 -7.56
CA PHE A 98 3.66 5.35 -6.84
C PHE A 98 4.86 4.48 -7.17
N VAL A 99 6.03 5.00 -6.87
CA VAL A 99 7.31 4.31 -7.02
C VAL A 99 8.21 4.61 -5.83
N GLU A 100 8.98 3.62 -5.40
CA GLU A 100 9.98 3.81 -4.35
C GLU A 100 11.21 4.54 -4.90
N ASN A 101 11.69 5.53 -4.15
CA ASN A 101 12.91 6.24 -4.48
C ASN A 101 14.09 5.44 -3.91
N LEU A 102 14.88 4.87 -4.80
CA LEU A 102 16.07 4.09 -4.47
C LEU A 102 17.29 5.02 -4.33
N PRO A 103 18.37 4.57 -3.68
CA PRO A 103 19.63 5.31 -3.64
C PRO A 103 20.13 5.68 -5.04
N HIS A 104 20.87 6.78 -5.13
CA HIS A 104 21.44 7.33 -6.38
C HIS A 104 20.42 7.85 -7.40
N GLY A 105 19.22 8.25 -6.95
CA GLY A 105 18.21 8.88 -7.83
C GLY A 105 17.50 7.89 -8.76
N ASN A 106 17.64 6.59 -8.50
CA ASN A 106 16.95 5.55 -9.25
C ASN A 106 15.52 5.35 -8.71
N TYR A 107 14.63 4.90 -9.58
CA TYR A 107 13.27 4.52 -9.21
C TYR A 107 13.13 2.99 -9.18
N GLY A 108 12.37 2.49 -8.22
CA GLY A 108 11.95 1.09 -8.14
C GLY A 108 10.90 0.71 -9.19
N GLU A 109 10.22 -0.42 -8.97
CA GLU A 109 9.07 -0.79 -9.78
C GLU A 109 7.83 0.02 -9.38
N ILE A 110 6.99 0.36 -10.36
CA ILE A 110 5.75 1.10 -10.12
C ILE A 110 4.74 0.16 -9.46
N ALA A 111 3.99 0.67 -8.49
CA ALA A 111 2.90 -0.03 -7.81
C ALA A 111 1.61 0.81 -7.81
N ALA A 112 0.48 0.15 -7.55
CA ALA A 112 -0.84 0.78 -7.48
C ALA A 112 -1.57 0.39 -6.20
N GLN A 113 -2.02 1.40 -5.47
CA GLN A 113 -2.78 1.27 -4.23
C GLN A 113 -3.56 2.57 -4.01
N PRO A 114 -4.65 2.59 -3.21
CA PRO A 114 -5.38 3.83 -2.94
C PRO A 114 -4.44 4.93 -2.44
N LEU A 115 -4.23 5.95 -3.27
CA LEU A 115 -3.27 7.04 -3.09
C LEU A 115 -3.98 8.37 -3.33
N ASN A 116 -3.70 9.36 -2.49
CA ASN A 116 -4.24 10.70 -2.63
C ASN A 116 -3.64 11.43 -3.84
N GLU A 117 -4.47 12.20 -4.53
CA GLU A 117 -3.96 13.24 -5.41
C GLU A 117 -3.27 14.35 -4.61
N ILE A 118 -2.56 15.25 -5.31
CA ILE A 118 -1.88 16.38 -4.66
C ILE A 118 -2.82 17.30 -3.89
N THR A 119 -4.07 17.45 -4.34
CA THR A 119 -5.11 18.26 -3.69
C THR A 119 -5.89 17.52 -2.60
N ASP A 120 -5.78 16.18 -2.57
CA ASP A 120 -6.54 15.35 -1.64
C ASP A 120 -5.76 15.11 -0.34
N TYR A 121 -6.48 14.82 0.74
CA TYR A 121 -5.91 14.62 2.07
C TYR A 121 -6.58 13.47 2.85
N ASN A 122 -7.11 12.46 2.17
CA ASN A 122 -7.77 11.33 2.83
C ASN A 122 -6.76 10.46 3.61
N VAL A 123 -6.92 10.34 4.93
CA VAL A 123 -6.04 9.57 5.82
C VAL A 123 -6.15 8.06 5.68
N GLU A 124 -7.16 7.57 4.96
CA GLU A 124 -7.33 6.14 4.65
C GLU A 124 -6.58 5.70 3.39
N ARG A 125 -6.03 6.65 2.61
CA ARG A 125 -5.25 6.45 1.38
C ARG A 125 -3.79 6.83 1.61
N LEU A 126 -2.85 6.31 0.83
CA LEU A 126 -1.45 6.76 0.88
C LEU A 126 -1.31 8.25 0.57
N GLY A 127 -0.19 8.87 0.96
CA GLY A 127 0.18 10.23 0.53
C GLY A 127 -0.35 11.38 1.41
N TRP A 128 -0.87 11.10 2.62
CA TRP A 128 -1.19 12.14 3.60
C TRP A 128 0.04 12.65 4.38
N TYR A 129 1.11 11.85 4.47
CA TYR A 129 2.42 12.24 5.01
C TYR A 129 3.39 12.54 3.87
N ARG A 130 3.78 13.80 3.71
CA ARG A 130 4.47 14.33 2.52
C ARG A 130 5.79 14.96 2.89
N GLN A 131 6.69 15.03 1.92
CA GLN A 131 7.97 15.73 2.03
C GLN A 131 7.85 17.11 1.36
N ASP A 132 8.39 18.15 1.99
CA ASP A 132 8.55 19.48 1.39
C ASP A 132 9.86 19.58 0.59
N ASP A 133 10.07 20.72 -0.07
CA ASP A 133 11.27 20.98 -0.88
C ASP A 133 12.56 21.01 -0.04
N ASN A 134 12.46 21.22 1.27
CA ASN A 134 13.58 21.21 2.21
C ASN A 134 13.88 19.80 2.74
N GLY A 135 13.13 18.80 2.28
CA GLY A 135 13.26 17.42 2.73
C GLY A 135 12.59 17.12 4.07
N GLN A 136 11.85 18.07 4.65
CA GLN A 136 11.10 17.90 5.90
C GLN A 136 9.75 17.25 5.64
N PHE A 137 9.39 16.29 6.50
CA PHE A 137 8.12 15.60 6.37
C PHE A 137 7.03 16.25 7.23
N TYR A 138 5.83 16.36 6.67
CA TYR A 138 4.67 16.97 7.32
C TYR A 138 3.38 16.23 6.96
N ILE A 139 2.35 16.42 7.78
CA ILE A 139 1.00 15.93 7.50
C ILE A 139 0.27 16.97 6.66
N SER A 140 -0.18 16.57 5.48
CA SER A 140 -0.98 17.42 4.60
C SER A 140 -2.26 17.87 5.32
N SER A 141 -2.47 19.19 5.39
CA SER A 141 -3.58 19.79 6.16
C SER A 141 -3.64 19.36 7.64
N GLY A 142 -2.48 19.11 8.25
CA GLY A 142 -2.37 18.53 9.60
C GLY A 142 -3.13 19.29 10.69
N SER A 143 -3.17 20.63 10.65
CA SER A 143 -3.90 21.45 11.63
C SER A 143 -5.41 21.18 11.67
N MET A 144 -6.01 20.73 10.56
CA MET A 144 -7.43 20.39 10.49
C MET A 144 -7.69 18.89 10.64
N MET A 145 -6.71 18.07 10.27
CA MET A 145 -6.85 16.62 10.21
C MET A 145 -6.48 15.93 11.52
N ILE A 146 -5.58 16.51 12.32
CA ILE A 146 -5.14 15.92 13.60
C ILE A 146 -6.33 15.64 14.53
N ASP A 147 -7.24 16.61 14.69
CA ASP A 147 -8.40 16.46 15.58
C ASP A 147 -9.40 15.39 15.10
N LYS A 148 -9.41 15.10 13.78
CA LYS A 148 -10.29 14.07 13.20
C LYS A 148 -9.65 12.69 13.21
N MET A 149 -8.34 12.63 12.97
CA MET A 149 -7.60 11.37 12.87
C MET A 149 -7.20 10.84 14.25
N HIS A 150 -6.97 11.70 15.26
CA HIS A 150 -6.58 11.25 16.59
C HIS A 150 -7.75 11.32 17.55
N ARG A 151 -8.08 10.18 18.16
CA ARG A 151 -9.04 10.11 19.26
C ARG A 151 -8.31 9.64 20.50
N ALA A 152 -8.43 10.40 21.57
CA ALA A 152 -7.93 10.02 22.88
C ALA A 152 -9.03 10.12 23.93
N LYS A 153 -9.02 9.16 24.87
CA LYS A 153 -9.97 9.11 25.97
C LYS A 153 -9.21 8.88 27.26
N ALA A 154 -9.40 9.76 28.24
CA ALA A 154 -8.87 9.54 29.58
C ALA A 154 -9.60 8.34 30.22
N GLU A 155 -8.84 7.36 30.70
CA GLU A 155 -9.38 6.23 31.46
C GLU A 155 -9.30 6.54 32.96
N ASN A 156 -8.10 6.89 33.42
CA ASN A 156 -7.87 7.29 34.80
C ASN A 156 -6.91 8.49 34.83
N CYS A 157 -7.47 9.67 35.13
CA CYS A 157 -6.70 10.90 35.17
C CYS A 157 -5.65 10.89 36.29
N LYS A 158 -5.97 10.31 37.47
CA LYS A 158 -5.04 10.23 38.62
C LYS A 158 -3.81 9.40 38.26
N ASP A 159 -4.02 8.27 37.60
CA ASP A 159 -2.98 7.34 37.20
C ASP A 159 -2.39 7.66 35.81
N GLN A 160 -2.79 8.79 35.21
CA GLN A 160 -2.37 9.25 33.90
C GLN A 160 -2.56 8.20 32.78
N LYS A 161 -3.59 7.35 32.93
CA LYS A 161 -3.99 6.34 31.94
C LYS A 161 -4.92 6.94 30.89
N TYR A 162 -4.61 6.68 29.63
CA TYR A 162 -5.46 7.06 28.51
C TYR A 162 -5.48 5.99 27.43
N LEU A 163 -6.59 5.94 26.70
CA LEU A 163 -6.73 5.21 25.46
C LEU A 163 -6.45 6.17 24.31
N SER A 164 -5.62 5.74 23.36
CA SER A 164 -5.28 6.49 22.16
C SER A 164 -5.57 5.64 20.93
N VAL A 165 -6.09 6.26 19.88
CA VAL A 165 -6.21 5.62 18.57
C VAL A 165 -5.98 6.65 17.48
N LEU A 166 -5.22 6.25 16.46
CA LEU A 166 -5.08 6.99 15.22
C LEU A 166 -5.95 6.33 14.15
N ASP A 167 -7.01 7.02 13.74
CA ASP A 167 -7.96 6.66 12.70
C ASP A 167 -7.39 7.03 11.32
N ALA A 168 -6.27 6.38 10.97
CA ALA A 168 -5.58 6.53 9.70
C ALA A 168 -5.05 5.18 9.22
N ASN A 169 -4.81 5.06 7.93
CA ASN A 169 -4.15 3.90 7.32
C ASN A 169 -2.72 4.27 6.90
N TYR A 170 -1.89 3.27 6.65
CA TYR A 170 -0.52 3.41 6.17
C TYR A 170 0.43 4.10 7.14
N TYR A 171 0.37 3.71 8.42
CA TYR A 171 1.34 4.12 9.43
C TYR A 171 1.78 2.91 10.25
N ILE A 172 2.96 3.01 10.86
CA ILE A 172 3.48 2.00 11.79
C ILE A 172 3.54 2.61 13.18
N ASN A 173 3.04 1.86 14.15
CA ASN A 173 3.12 2.27 15.54
C ASN A 173 4.36 1.64 16.19
N LYS A 174 5.38 2.47 16.45
CA LYS A 174 6.71 2.00 16.90
C LYS A 174 6.63 1.25 18.23
N ASP A 175 5.80 1.69 19.15
CA ASP A 175 5.78 1.18 20.53
C ASP A 175 5.21 -0.24 20.61
N TRP A 176 4.42 -0.65 19.62
CA TRP A 176 3.79 -1.97 19.56
C TRP A 176 4.28 -2.85 18.39
N ASN A 177 5.23 -2.34 17.59
CA ASN A 177 5.72 -2.97 16.35
C ASN A 177 4.58 -3.52 15.46
N ASP A 178 3.45 -2.81 15.45
CA ASP A 178 2.26 -3.21 14.74
C ASP A 178 2.37 -2.79 13.28
N SER A 179 2.74 -3.73 12.41
CA SER A 179 2.83 -3.54 10.96
C SER A 179 1.50 -3.76 10.25
N THR A 180 0.41 -4.14 10.95
CA THR A 180 -0.88 -4.45 10.31
C THR A 180 -1.49 -3.26 9.57
N LYS A 181 -1.08 -2.04 9.93
CA LYS A 181 -1.56 -0.79 9.34
C LYS A 181 -0.67 -0.26 8.21
N PHE A 182 0.42 -0.95 7.86
CA PHE A 182 1.31 -0.57 6.77
C PHE A 182 1.69 -1.79 5.94
N ASP A 183 0.87 -2.07 4.94
CA ASP A 183 1.15 -3.05 3.90
C ASP A 183 1.15 -2.36 2.53
N LEU A 184 2.22 -2.58 1.77
CA LEU A 184 2.42 -1.97 0.47
C LEU A 184 2.03 -2.99 -0.60
N ALA A 185 1.23 -2.54 -1.57
CA ALA A 185 0.90 -3.35 -2.72
C ALA A 185 2.16 -3.78 -3.48
N ASP A 186 2.12 -4.98 -4.05
CA ASP A 186 3.17 -5.43 -4.96
C ASP A 186 3.25 -4.54 -6.21
N SER A 187 4.33 -4.72 -6.98
CA SER A 187 4.50 -4.01 -8.23
C SER A 187 3.41 -4.32 -9.26
N LEU A 188 3.26 -3.41 -10.24
CA LEU A 188 2.35 -3.59 -11.36
C LEU A 188 2.66 -4.85 -12.16
N ARG A 189 3.94 -5.25 -12.23
CA ARG A 189 4.38 -6.44 -12.96
C ARG A 189 3.89 -7.73 -12.33
N SER A 190 3.90 -7.83 -11.00
CA SER A 190 3.38 -9.02 -10.30
C SER A 190 1.86 -9.01 -10.22
N THR A 191 1.24 -7.82 -10.29
CA THR A 191 -0.22 -7.65 -10.26
C THR A 191 -0.89 -7.92 -11.60
N PHE A 192 -0.31 -7.42 -12.69
CA PHE A 192 -0.87 -7.48 -14.02
C PHE A 192 0.05 -8.27 -14.97
N LEU A 193 -0.36 -9.48 -15.32
CA LEU A 193 0.42 -10.39 -16.16
C LEU A 193 0.73 -9.85 -17.56
N TRP A 194 -0.10 -8.95 -18.09
CA TRP A 194 0.15 -8.31 -19.37
C TRP A 194 1.30 -7.31 -19.32
N ILE A 195 1.78 -6.91 -18.13
CA ILE A 195 2.88 -5.97 -17.96
C ILE A 195 4.20 -6.71 -17.85
N LYS A 196 5.03 -6.61 -18.88
CA LYS A 196 6.41 -7.12 -18.83
C LYS A 196 7.30 -6.24 -17.96
N LYS A 197 7.13 -4.92 -18.08
CA LYS A 197 7.97 -3.90 -17.45
C LYS A 197 7.20 -2.59 -17.35
N ALA A 198 7.20 -1.95 -16.19
CA ALA A 198 6.69 -0.60 -15.99
C ALA A 198 7.75 0.21 -15.23
N ARG A 199 8.29 1.27 -15.85
CA ARG A 199 9.35 2.09 -15.26
C ARG A 199 9.16 3.55 -15.62
N VAL A 200 9.61 4.44 -14.75
CA VAL A 200 9.85 5.85 -15.06
C VAL A 200 11.07 5.91 -15.98
N HIS A 201 10.99 6.58 -17.14
CA HIS A 201 12.02 6.50 -18.17
C HIS A 201 13.32 7.21 -17.78
N ASP A 202 13.21 8.40 -17.19
CA ASP A 202 14.34 9.16 -16.69
C ASP A 202 13.91 10.09 -15.54
N SER A 203 14.89 10.54 -14.74
CA SER A 203 14.71 11.51 -13.66
C SER A 203 14.25 12.89 -14.15
N ASP A 204 14.64 13.27 -15.36
CA ASP A 204 14.27 14.54 -16.01
C ASP A 204 13.02 14.42 -16.89
N GLU A 205 12.76 13.23 -17.45
CA GLU A 205 11.64 13.00 -18.36
C GLU A 205 10.45 12.40 -17.61
N ARG A 206 9.43 13.24 -17.35
CA ARG A 206 8.21 12.90 -16.59
C ARG A 206 7.24 11.98 -17.35
N HIS A 207 7.73 10.88 -17.92
CA HIS A 207 6.88 9.87 -18.54
C HIS A 207 7.20 8.46 -18.05
N VAL A 208 6.14 7.66 -17.98
CA VAL A 208 6.20 6.25 -17.61
C VAL A 208 6.10 5.41 -18.87
N VAL A 209 7.03 4.48 -19.03
CA VAL A 209 7.01 3.51 -20.12
C VAL A 209 6.55 2.17 -19.58
N VAL A 210 5.43 1.69 -20.14
CA VAL A 210 4.90 0.35 -19.87
C VAL A 210 5.14 -0.50 -21.11
N THR A 211 5.98 -1.52 -20.95
CA THR A 211 6.20 -2.56 -21.95
C THR A 211 5.22 -3.70 -21.69
N ALA A 212 4.34 -3.96 -22.66
CA ALA A 212 3.41 -5.08 -22.60
C ALA A 212 4.12 -6.41 -22.90
N ASN A 213 3.69 -7.48 -22.22
CA ASN A 213 4.05 -8.86 -22.51
C ASN A 213 3.15 -9.46 -23.60
N GLU A 214 1.89 -9.00 -23.63
CA GLU A 214 0.86 -9.40 -24.58
C GLU A 214 0.24 -8.14 -25.20
N GLY A 215 0.03 -8.14 -26.51
CA GLY A 215 -0.48 -6.99 -27.26
C GLY A 215 -1.51 -7.39 -28.32
N ALA A 216 -2.17 -6.40 -28.90
CA ALA A 216 -3.06 -6.62 -30.04
C ALA A 216 -2.26 -7.05 -31.28
N THR A 217 -2.90 -7.83 -32.16
CA THR A 217 -2.35 -8.18 -33.47
C THR A 217 -2.17 -6.91 -34.30
N ILE A 218 -0.99 -6.77 -34.88
CA ILE A 218 -0.64 -5.67 -35.78
C ILE A 218 -0.65 -6.21 -37.20
N GLU A 219 -1.36 -5.54 -38.10
CA GLU A 219 -1.30 -5.80 -39.52
C GLU A 219 -0.05 -5.12 -40.09
N VAL A 220 0.81 -5.92 -40.71
CA VAL A 220 2.08 -5.48 -41.28
C VAL A 220 2.00 -5.63 -42.79
N THR A 221 2.11 -4.50 -43.50
CA THR A 221 2.21 -4.50 -44.97
C THR A 221 3.63 -4.15 -45.38
N LEU A 222 4.28 -5.07 -46.08
CA LEU A 222 5.59 -4.88 -46.67
C LEU A 222 5.43 -4.54 -48.15
N THR A 223 6.04 -3.44 -48.59
CA THR A 223 6.06 -3.01 -50.00
C THR A 223 7.50 -2.90 -50.49
N ALA A 224 7.84 -3.64 -51.54
CA ALA A 224 9.12 -3.51 -52.22
C ALA A 224 9.03 -2.41 -53.29
N ALA A 225 10.10 -1.62 -53.43
CA ALA A 225 10.22 -0.57 -54.45
C ALA A 225 10.42 -1.14 -55.87
N VAL A 226 10.96 -2.35 -55.97
CA VAL A 226 11.20 -3.08 -57.23
C VAL A 226 10.24 -4.26 -57.31
N SER A 227 9.90 -4.68 -58.54
CA SER A 227 9.10 -5.88 -58.84
C SER A 227 9.86 -7.18 -58.53
N ASP A 228 10.44 -7.28 -57.34
CA ASP A 228 11.12 -8.45 -56.86
C ASP A 228 10.14 -9.41 -56.19
N HIS A 229 10.40 -10.71 -56.32
CA HIS A 229 9.64 -11.74 -55.63
C HIS A 229 9.99 -11.74 -54.14
N LEU A 230 9.03 -11.37 -53.30
CA LEU A 230 9.14 -11.51 -51.85
C LEU A 230 8.71 -12.92 -51.42
N THR A 231 9.61 -13.64 -50.77
CA THR A 231 9.33 -14.96 -50.19
C THR A 231 9.47 -14.88 -48.69
N PHE A 232 8.42 -15.27 -47.97
CA PHE A 232 8.43 -15.38 -46.52
C PHE A 232 8.87 -16.79 -46.13
N VAL A 233 9.82 -16.88 -45.20
CA VAL A 233 10.32 -18.14 -44.65
C VAL A 233 10.12 -18.13 -43.14
N HIS A 234 9.90 -19.31 -42.57
CA HIS A 234 9.81 -19.51 -41.12
C HIS A 234 10.64 -20.71 -40.71
N ASN A 235 11.07 -20.72 -39.45
CA ASN A 235 11.79 -21.85 -38.87
C ASN A 235 10.80 -22.94 -38.47
N ALA A 236 11.26 -24.20 -38.49
CA ALA A 236 10.45 -25.33 -38.08
C ALA A 236 10.24 -25.34 -36.55
N SER A 237 8.99 -25.59 -36.13
CA SER A 237 8.62 -25.74 -34.73
C SER A 237 8.87 -27.16 -34.23
N LYS A 238 9.36 -27.30 -32.99
CA LYS A 238 9.71 -28.59 -32.39
C LYS A 238 9.30 -28.65 -30.93
N LEU A 239 8.99 -29.85 -30.45
CA LEU A 239 8.70 -30.17 -29.05
C LEU A 239 9.12 -31.61 -28.77
N GLU A 240 9.88 -31.82 -27.69
CA GLU A 240 10.23 -33.18 -27.23
C GLU A 240 9.30 -33.62 -26.09
N ASP A 241 9.19 -32.81 -25.03
CA ASP A 241 8.26 -33.04 -23.93
C ASP A 241 7.85 -31.73 -23.23
N PHE A 242 6.85 -31.79 -22.36
CA PHE A 242 6.50 -30.68 -21.47
C PHE A 242 5.91 -31.14 -20.15
N ALA A 243 5.96 -30.26 -19.16
CA ALA A 243 5.19 -30.34 -17.93
C ALA A 243 4.41 -29.04 -17.75
N GLY A 244 3.27 -29.08 -17.06
CA GLY A 244 2.44 -27.89 -16.87
C GLY A 244 1.68 -27.88 -15.56
N LYS A 245 1.26 -26.68 -15.15
CA LYS A 245 0.31 -26.44 -14.06
C LYS A 245 -0.62 -25.29 -14.44
N ILE A 246 -1.91 -25.45 -14.19
CA ILE A 246 -2.89 -24.37 -14.27
C ILE A 246 -2.94 -23.73 -12.89
N VAL A 247 -2.73 -22.42 -12.81
CA VAL A 247 -2.67 -21.68 -11.56
C VAL A 247 -3.68 -20.55 -11.61
N ILE A 248 -4.54 -20.48 -10.60
CA ILE A 248 -5.33 -19.30 -10.28
C ILE A 248 -4.65 -18.65 -9.07
N ASP A 249 -4.03 -17.50 -9.30
CA ASP A 249 -3.29 -16.81 -8.26
C ASP A 249 -4.22 -16.14 -7.23
N SER A 250 -3.62 -15.63 -6.14
CA SER A 250 -4.33 -14.89 -5.09
C SER A 250 -5.09 -13.64 -5.59
N ARG A 251 -4.79 -13.16 -6.81
CA ARG A 251 -5.45 -12.03 -7.48
C ARG A 251 -6.49 -12.46 -8.51
N SER A 252 -6.82 -13.76 -8.56
CA SER A 252 -7.77 -14.34 -9.51
C SER A 252 -7.32 -14.27 -10.97
N ASN A 253 -6.01 -14.11 -11.24
CA ASN A 253 -5.47 -14.32 -12.57
C ASN A 253 -5.36 -15.83 -12.83
N SER A 254 -5.83 -16.28 -14.00
CA SER A 254 -5.65 -17.66 -14.44
C SER A 254 -4.56 -17.75 -15.49
N VAL A 255 -3.54 -18.55 -15.21
CA VAL A 255 -2.39 -18.81 -16.09
C VAL A 255 -2.07 -20.28 -16.15
N MET A 256 -1.60 -20.73 -17.29
CA MET A 256 -0.91 -22.01 -17.40
C MET A 256 0.59 -21.78 -17.46
N ARG A 257 1.29 -22.33 -16.47
CA ARG A 257 2.76 -22.37 -16.45
C ARG A 257 3.20 -23.66 -17.12
N LEU A 258 3.87 -23.53 -18.25
CA LEU A 258 4.45 -24.63 -19.02
C LEU A 258 5.96 -24.64 -18.83
N SER A 259 6.51 -25.83 -18.68
CA SER A 259 7.94 -26.10 -18.76
C SER A 259 8.14 -27.01 -19.98
N VAL A 260 8.58 -26.42 -21.09
CA VAL A 260 8.80 -27.13 -22.35
C VAL A 260 10.25 -27.60 -22.45
N ILE A 261 10.45 -28.79 -22.99
CA ILE A 261 11.74 -29.46 -23.12
C ILE A 261 12.08 -29.57 -24.61
N ASN A 262 13.27 -29.10 -24.97
CA ASN A 262 13.85 -29.09 -26.30
C ASN A 262 12.88 -28.54 -27.36
N ALA A 263 12.24 -27.43 -27.03
CA ALA A 263 11.20 -26.82 -27.84
C ALA A 263 11.65 -25.48 -28.47
N THR A 264 11.18 -25.25 -29.69
CA THR A 264 11.43 -24.03 -30.49
C THR A 264 10.22 -23.71 -31.36
N GLY A 265 9.98 -22.43 -31.66
CA GLY A 265 8.94 -22.01 -32.59
C GLY A 265 7.57 -21.86 -31.95
N ILE A 266 6.51 -22.16 -32.69
CA ILE A 266 5.12 -22.00 -32.27
C ILE A 266 4.55 -23.36 -31.87
N LEU A 267 3.97 -23.41 -30.67
CA LEU A 267 3.26 -24.57 -30.16
C LEU A 267 1.78 -24.23 -29.99
N ASN A 268 0.92 -25.02 -30.60
CA ASN A 268 -0.53 -24.94 -30.46
C ASN A 268 -0.97 -25.90 -29.35
N GLY A 269 -1.73 -25.39 -28.40
CA GLY A 269 -2.18 -26.13 -27.24
C GLY A 269 -3.68 -26.28 -27.18
N TYR A 270 -4.13 -27.46 -26.75
CA TYR A 270 -5.54 -27.81 -26.63
C TYR A 270 -5.82 -28.37 -25.24
N ILE A 271 -6.89 -27.90 -24.60
CA ILE A 271 -7.31 -28.38 -23.27
C ILE A 271 -8.54 -29.26 -23.44
N ARG A 272 -8.48 -30.49 -22.92
CA ARG A 272 -9.52 -31.53 -23.02
C ARG A 272 -9.91 -32.04 -21.63
N HIS A 273 -11.04 -32.75 -21.57
CA HIS A 273 -11.43 -33.48 -20.36
C HIS A 273 -10.43 -34.63 -20.09
N ILE A 274 -10.18 -34.91 -18.81
CA ILE A 274 -9.23 -35.96 -18.40
C ILE A 274 -9.65 -37.36 -18.85
N GLU A 275 -10.96 -37.61 -18.92
CA GLU A 275 -11.55 -38.92 -19.21
C GLU A 275 -11.47 -39.31 -20.69
N ASP A 276 -11.30 -38.34 -21.60
CA ASP A 276 -11.26 -38.60 -23.03
C ASP A 276 -10.27 -37.68 -23.77
N HIS A 277 -9.09 -38.22 -24.09
CA HIS A 277 -8.05 -37.52 -24.85
C HIS A 277 -8.45 -37.23 -26.29
N LYS A 278 -9.51 -37.82 -26.83
CA LYS A 278 -10.01 -37.55 -28.19
C LYS A 278 -11.28 -36.68 -28.18
N SER A 279 -11.71 -36.24 -27.01
CA SER A 279 -12.86 -35.34 -26.88
C SER A 279 -12.59 -33.98 -27.54
N VAL A 280 -13.68 -33.27 -27.85
CA VAL A 280 -13.63 -31.90 -28.34
C VAL A 280 -12.86 -31.04 -27.33
N HIS A 281 -11.95 -30.20 -27.83
CA HIS A 281 -11.20 -29.29 -26.98
C HIS A 281 -12.14 -28.26 -26.33
N ILE A 282 -11.98 -28.08 -25.02
CA ILE A 282 -12.71 -27.10 -24.20
C ILE A 282 -12.16 -25.70 -24.44
N ASP A 283 -10.84 -25.62 -24.65
CA ASP A 283 -10.13 -24.37 -24.90
C ASP A 283 -8.89 -24.64 -25.76
N SER A 284 -8.38 -23.59 -26.40
CA SER A 284 -7.15 -23.63 -27.19
C SER A 284 -6.33 -22.36 -27.00
N PHE A 285 -5.02 -22.50 -27.14
CA PHE A 285 -4.07 -21.40 -27.02
C PHE A 285 -2.86 -21.66 -27.93
N SER A 286 -2.08 -20.63 -28.23
CA SER A 286 -0.81 -20.77 -28.94
C SER A 286 0.28 -20.06 -28.15
N VAL A 287 1.47 -20.63 -28.15
CA VAL A 287 2.62 -20.10 -27.41
C VAL A 287 3.85 -20.10 -28.30
N HIS A 288 4.58 -18.98 -28.28
CA HIS A 288 5.86 -18.86 -28.98
C HIS A 288 7.02 -19.14 -28.02
N VAL A 289 7.81 -20.17 -28.34
CA VAL A 289 9.00 -20.55 -27.59
C VAL A 289 10.22 -19.96 -28.29
N PRO A 290 10.88 -18.95 -27.68
CA PRO A 290 12.04 -18.32 -28.31
C PRO A 290 13.18 -19.31 -28.47
N GLU A 291 13.93 -19.17 -29.55
CA GLU A 291 15.14 -19.96 -29.77
C GLU A 291 16.20 -19.61 -28.73
N GLY A 292 16.94 -20.62 -28.25
CA GLY A 292 17.90 -20.45 -27.17
C GLY A 292 18.51 -21.76 -26.74
N GLU A 293 19.71 -21.69 -26.17
CA GLU A 293 20.55 -22.85 -25.82
C GLU A 293 19.98 -23.70 -24.68
N ALA A 294 19.11 -23.12 -23.84
CA ALA A 294 18.51 -23.83 -22.73
C ALA A 294 17.61 -24.96 -23.22
N THR A 295 17.90 -26.18 -22.79
CA THR A 295 17.10 -27.38 -23.08
C THR A 295 15.72 -27.32 -22.47
N THR A 296 15.54 -26.67 -21.32
CA THR A 296 14.24 -26.48 -20.67
C THR A 296 13.91 -25.00 -20.57
N LYS A 297 12.72 -24.61 -21.03
CA LYS A 297 12.23 -23.22 -21.02
C LYS A 297 10.88 -23.16 -20.32
N SER A 298 10.69 -22.16 -19.47
CA SER A 298 9.40 -21.91 -18.85
C SER A 298 8.66 -20.84 -19.63
N VAL A 299 7.39 -21.11 -19.95
CA VAL A 299 6.51 -20.18 -20.65
C VAL A 299 5.17 -20.12 -19.93
N GLU A 300 4.61 -18.91 -19.84
CA GLU A 300 3.32 -18.67 -19.21
C GLU A 300 2.32 -18.21 -20.28
N VAL A 301 1.11 -18.77 -20.24
CA VAL A 301 0.01 -18.39 -21.14
C VAL A 301 -1.25 -18.15 -20.33
N ARG A 302 -1.99 -17.08 -20.65
CA ARG A 302 -3.28 -16.80 -20.01
C ARG A 302 -4.35 -17.71 -20.59
N ILE A 303 -5.13 -18.31 -19.72
CA ILE A 303 -6.19 -19.26 -20.06
C ILE A 303 -7.45 -18.96 -19.25
N LYS A 304 -8.56 -19.61 -19.60
CA LYS A 304 -9.78 -19.53 -18.78
C LYS A 304 -9.55 -20.18 -17.40
N PRO A 305 -10.21 -19.67 -16.34
CA PRO A 305 -10.12 -20.27 -15.02
C PRO A 305 -10.83 -21.64 -14.99
N TYR A 306 -10.19 -22.61 -14.33
CA TYR A 306 -10.73 -23.95 -14.07
C TYR A 306 -10.93 -24.16 -12.56
N THR A 307 -11.79 -25.11 -12.19
CA THR A 307 -12.09 -25.41 -10.79
C THR A 307 -10.85 -25.93 -10.06
N ALA A 308 -10.70 -25.59 -8.77
CA ALA A 308 -9.58 -26.06 -7.96
C ALA A 308 -9.53 -27.60 -7.89
N HIS A 309 -8.31 -28.15 -7.91
CA HIS A 309 -8.01 -29.58 -7.80
C HIS A 309 -8.64 -30.45 -8.90
N THR A 310 -8.99 -29.87 -10.04
CA THR A 310 -9.36 -30.65 -11.23
C THR A 310 -8.15 -30.95 -12.10
N TYR A 311 -8.19 -32.09 -12.76
CA TYR A 311 -7.20 -32.49 -13.74
C TYR A 311 -7.78 -32.30 -15.14
N HIS A 312 -6.97 -31.71 -16.02
CA HIS A 312 -7.29 -31.52 -17.42
C HIS A 312 -6.20 -32.14 -18.28
N MET A 313 -6.57 -32.62 -19.46
CA MET A 313 -5.58 -33.10 -20.42
C MET A 313 -5.18 -31.96 -21.31
N VAL A 314 -3.94 -31.55 -21.18
CA VAL A 314 -3.35 -30.53 -22.04
C VAL A 314 -2.56 -31.25 -23.10
N CYS A 315 -2.78 -30.89 -24.35
CA CYS A 315 -2.07 -31.44 -25.48
C CYS A 315 -1.38 -30.31 -26.25
N LEU A 316 -0.11 -30.49 -26.57
CA LEU A 316 0.70 -29.53 -27.33
C LEU A 316 1.11 -30.14 -28.67
N GLN A 317 0.98 -29.35 -29.72
CA GLN A 317 1.33 -29.70 -31.08
C GLN A 317 2.21 -28.59 -31.69
N PRO A 318 3.43 -28.89 -32.15
CA PRO A 318 4.22 -27.95 -32.94
C PRO A 318 3.48 -27.57 -34.22
N GLU A 319 3.60 -26.31 -34.66
CA GLU A 319 2.90 -25.81 -35.86
C GLU A 319 3.15 -26.68 -37.12
N ASP A 320 4.39 -27.13 -37.31
CA ASP A 320 4.81 -27.97 -38.44
C ASP A 320 4.68 -29.48 -38.16
N GLY A 321 4.30 -29.84 -36.93
CA GLY A 321 4.26 -31.22 -36.45
C GLY A 321 2.88 -31.84 -36.60
N MET A 322 2.83 -33.10 -37.05
CA MET A 322 1.60 -33.90 -37.05
C MET A 322 1.32 -34.53 -35.68
N ASP A 323 2.36 -34.72 -34.86
CA ASP A 323 2.27 -35.42 -33.59
C ASP A 323 1.89 -34.47 -32.46
N GLU A 324 0.81 -34.84 -31.75
CA GLU A 324 0.32 -34.16 -30.57
C GLU A 324 0.82 -34.90 -29.32
N LEU A 325 1.39 -34.16 -28.37
CA LEU A 325 1.84 -34.70 -27.09
C LEU A 325 0.89 -34.26 -25.98
N CYS A 326 0.35 -35.22 -25.22
CA CYS A 326 -0.63 -34.93 -24.16
C CYS A 326 -0.10 -35.28 -22.76
N ARG A 327 -0.36 -34.40 -21.80
CA ARG A 327 -0.03 -34.57 -20.37
C ARG A 327 -1.20 -34.17 -19.47
N PRO A 328 -1.44 -34.91 -18.37
CA PRO A 328 -2.39 -34.46 -17.35
C PRO A 328 -1.81 -33.27 -16.60
N VAL A 329 -2.64 -32.24 -16.40
CA VAL A 329 -2.26 -30.99 -15.73
C VAL A 329 -3.30 -30.68 -14.65
N GLU A 330 -2.82 -30.38 -13.45
CA GLU A 330 -3.66 -30.00 -12.31
C GLU A 330 -3.95 -28.49 -12.32
N ALA A 331 -5.19 -28.13 -11.98
CA ALA A 331 -5.60 -26.77 -11.64
C ALA A 331 -5.46 -26.50 -10.14
N VAL A 332 -4.60 -25.55 -9.78
CA VAL A 332 -4.31 -25.15 -8.40
C VAL A 332 -4.81 -23.73 -8.17
N VAL A 333 -5.43 -23.51 -7.01
CA VAL A 333 -5.94 -22.18 -6.61
C VAL A 333 -5.22 -21.72 -5.36
N GLU A 334 -4.64 -20.52 -5.43
CA GLU A 334 -4.03 -19.85 -4.28
C GLU A 334 -5.11 -19.08 -3.51
N ALA A 335 -5.03 -19.10 -2.17
CA ALA A 335 -5.96 -18.35 -1.34
C ALA A 335 -5.83 -16.85 -1.59
N ARG A 336 -6.97 -16.16 -1.71
CA ARG A 336 -7.01 -14.71 -1.87
C ARG A 336 -6.48 -14.03 -0.60
N SER A 337 -5.42 -13.25 -0.72
CA SER A 337 -4.98 -12.36 0.34
C SER A 337 -5.83 -11.10 0.30
N VAL A 338 -6.66 -10.90 1.32
CA VAL A 338 -7.29 -9.60 1.58
C VAL A 338 -6.60 -9.02 2.81
N PRO A 339 -5.83 -7.92 2.69
CA PRO A 339 -5.28 -7.26 3.85
C PRO A 339 -6.43 -6.66 4.67
N GLU A 340 -6.74 -7.27 5.82
CA GLU A 340 -7.65 -6.67 6.79
C GLU A 340 -6.89 -5.65 7.66
N MET A 341 -7.16 -4.37 7.44
CA MET A 341 -6.59 -3.30 8.28
C MET A 341 -7.44 -3.15 9.55
N SER A 342 -7.02 -3.76 10.64
CA SER A 342 -7.76 -3.67 11.92
C SER A 342 -7.47 -2.36 12.66
N LYS A 343 -8.52 -1.68 13.13
CA LYS A 343 -8.41 -0.45 13.94
C LYS A 343 -8.65 -0.79 15.42
N SER A 344 -7.58 -0.94 16.20
CA SER A 344 -7.64 -1.19 17.65
C SER A 344 -7.28 0.04 18.49
N TRP A 345 -7.88 0.15 19.68
CA TRP A 345 -7.47 1.12 20.69
C TRP A 345 -6.21 0.64 21.40
N THR A 346 -5.29 1.57 21.70
CA THR A 346 -4.10 1.28 22.48
C THR A 346 -4.20 1.97 23.85
N GLU A 347 -4.05 1.20 24.92
CA GLU A 347 -3.88 1.71 26.29
C GLU A 347 -2.43 2.16 26.49
N ASP A 348 -2.24 3.34 27.09
CA ASP A 348 -0.93 3.91 27.35
C ASP A 348 -0.93 4.77 28.63
N HIS A 349 0.27 5.06 29.12
CA HIS A 349 0.52 5.76 30.38
C HIS A 349 1.36 7.02 30.16
N SER A 350 0.86 8.16 30.61
CA SER A 350 1.60 9.42 30.61
C SER A 350 2.52 9.52 31.83
N ASN A 351 3.77 9.95 31.63
CA ASN A 351 4.71 10.23 32.72
C ASN A 351 4.83 11.76 32.90
N CYS A 352 3.89 12.33 33.65
CA CYS A 352 3.88 13.76 33.97
C CYS A 352 3.95 13.96 35.50
N PRO A 353 5.14 14.23 36.07
CA PRO A 353 5.32 14.38 37.52
C PRO A 353 4.67 15.65 38.10
N GLU A 354 4.34 16.63 37.25
CA GLU A 354 3.67 17.89 37.62
C GLU A 354 2.15 17.88 37.40
N CYS A 355 1.63 16.87 36.70
CA CYS A 355 0.20 16.75 36.46
C CYS A 355 -0.52 16.19 37.71
N ASN A 356 -1.69 16.75 38.03
CA ASN A 356 -2.50 16.40 39.22
C ASN A 356 -1.86 16.69 40.59
N GLN A 357 -0.87 17.59 40.66
CA GLN A 357 -0.41 18.07 41.96
C GLN A 357 -1.54 18.81 42.69
N ILE A 358 -1.75 18.48 43.96
CA ILE A 358 -2.71 19.18 44.82
C ILE A 358 -2.13 20.57 45.10
N THR A 359 -2.51 21.56 44.29
CA THR A 359 -2.12 22.95 44.52
C THR A 359 -2.96 23.57 45.63
N LEU A 360 -2.38 24.51 46.38
CA LEU A 360 -3.09 25.28 47.41
C LEU A 360 -4.32 26.00 46.84
N ASP A 361 -4.25 26.43 45.58
CA ASP A 361 -5.38 27.00 44.84
C ASP A 361 -6.49 25.97 44.58
N GLY A 362 -6.13 24.71 44.32
CA GLY A 362 -7.08 23.60 44.20
C GLY A 362 -7.80 23.31 45.52
N ILE A 363 -7.06 23.29 46.63
CA ILE A 363 -7.64 23.13 47.98
C ILE A 363 -8.54 24.33 48.33
N MET A 364 -8.10 25.56 48.05
CA MET A 364 -8.90 26.78 48.30
C MET A 364 -10.18 26.81 47.47
N LYS A 365 -10.15 26.28 46.24
CA LYS A 365 -11.35 26.15 45.41
C LYS A 365 -12.35 25.13 45.99
N TYR A 366 -11.87 24.04 46.58
CA TYR A 366 -12.71 23.06 47.30
C TYR A 366 -13.20 23.56 48.66
N LEU A 367 -12.49 24.50 49.30
CA LEU A 367 -12.88 25.12 50.58
C LEU A 367 -13.69 26.42 50.42
N ASN A 368 -13.99 26.84 49.17
CA ASN A 368 -14.73 28.06 48.91
C ASN A 368 -16.25 27.79 48.91
N PRO A 369 -17.01 28.28 49.90
CA PRO A 369 -18.44 28.03 50.01
C PRO A 369 -19.26 28.62 48.84
N VAL A 370 -18.73 29.64 48.15
CA VAL A 370 -19.37 30.24 46.96
C VAL A 370 -19.32 29.28 45.77
N ALA A 371 -18.30 28.42 45.67
CA ALA A 371 -18.19 27.41 44.61
C ALA A 371 -19.16 26.24 44.82
N TRP A 372 -19.57 25.95 46.06
CA TRP A 372 -20.48 24.86 46.39
C TRP A 372 -21.93 25.16 45.98
N VAL A 373 -22.34 26.42 46.09
CA VAL A 373 -23.75 26.83 45.90
C VAL A 373 -24.10 27.04 44.42
N ASN A 374 -23.12 27.33 43.56
CA ASN A 374 -23.39 27.76 42.18
C ASN A 374 -23.73 26.62 41.18
N ASN A 375 -23.80 25.35 41.60
CA ASN A 375 -24.02 24.20 40.68
C ASN A 375 -24.88 23.07 41.27
N VAL A 376 -25.96 23.38 42.00
CA VAL A 376 -26.92 22.36 42.47
C VAL A 376 -28.10 22.29 41.51
N SER A 377 -28.09 21.33 40.58
CA SER A 377 -29.21 21.12 39.64
C SER A 377 -29.89 19.76 39.76
N SER A 378 -29.36 18.81 40.55
CA SER A 378 -30.01 17.52 40.81
C SER A 378 -30.20 17.24 42.32
N LEU A 379 -31.17 16.39 42.66
CA LEU A 379 -31.42 15.95 44.05
C LEU A 379 -30.21 15.23 44.66
N THR A 380 -29.42 14.54 43.84
CA THR A 380 -28.15 13.91 44.24
C THR A 380 -27.06 14.93 44.57
N ASP A 381 -26.98 16.05 43.82
CA ASP A 381 -26.01 17.12 44.11
C ASP A 381 -26.34 17.86 45.41
N GLY A 382 -27.64 17.96 45.76
CA GLY A 382 -28.09 18.54 47.03
C GLY A 382 -27.65 17.74 48.26
N VAL A 383 -27.63 16.40 48.17
CA VAL A 383 -27.13 15.54 49.27
C VAL A 383 -25.63 15.70 49.44
N VAL A 384 -24.87 15.79 48.34
CA VAL A 384 -23.42 16.02 48.36
C VAL A 384 -23.08 17.37 48.99
N LEU A 385 -23.85 18.42 48.69
CA LEU A 385 -23.71 19.74 49.31
C LEU A 385 -23.87 19.67 50.84
N ILE A 386 -24.91 18.99 51.34
CA ILE A 386 -25.18 18.86 52.78
C ILE A 386 -24.02 18.15 53.48
N VAL A 387 -23.52 17.05 52.90
CA VAL A 387 -22.37 16.32 53.45
C VAL A 387 -21.12 17.20 53.49
N GLN A 388 -20.85 17.98 52.45
CA GLN A 388 -19.70 18.89 52.39
C GLN A 388 -19.78 20.00 53.45
N VAL A 389 -20.96 20.61 53.64
CA VAL A 389 -21.19 21.65 54.66
C VAL A 389 -21.03 21.09 56.07
N VAL A 390 -21.57 19.90 56.34
CA VAL A 390 -21.43 19.23 57.65
C VAL A 390 -19.97 18.88 57.95
N MET A 391 -19.25 18.31 56.97
CA MET A 391 -17.82 18.01 57.12
C MET A 391 -16.99 19.26 57.36
N PHE A 392 -17.30 20.36 56.66
CA PHE A 392 -16.63 21.63 56.89
C PHE A 392 -16.88 22.18 58.31
N GLY A 393 -18.12 22.06 58.81
CA GLY A 393 -18.46 22.41 60.20
C GLY A 393 -17.70 21.57 61.22
N VAL A 394 -17.55 20.26 60.99
CA VAL A 394 -16.76 19.36 61.85
C VAL A 394 -15.29 19.76 61.84
N VAL A 395 -14.72 20.07 60.67
CA VAL A 395 -13.32 20.52 60.55
C VAL A 395 -13.11 21.84 61.30
N LEU A 396 -14.01 22.82 61.14
CA LEU A 396 -13.94 24.08 61.89
C LEU A 396 -14.05 23.87 63.39
N PHE A 397 -14.91 22.96 63.84
CA PHE A 397 -15.04 22.62 65.26
C PHE A 397 -13.79 21.94 65.81
N LEU A 398 -13.17 21.03 65.05
CA LEU A 398 -11.89 20.41 65.41
C LEU A 398 -10.77 21.45 65.47
N LEU A 399 -10.69 22.35 64.47
CA LEU A 399 -9.71 23.45 64.44
C LEU A 399 -9.91 24.40 65.63
N TYR A 400 -11.14 24.78 65.94
CA TYR A 400 -11.49 25.58 67.12
C TYR A 400 -11.12 24.86 68.42
N SER A 401 -11.37 23.56 68.50
CA SER A 401 -11.02 22.75 69.67
C SER A 401 -9.51 22.65 69.85
N ILE A 402 -8.74 22.42 68.78
CA ILE A 402 -7.27 22.38 68.83
C ILE A 402 -6.71 23.77 69.19
N LEU A 403 -7.22 24.83 68.58
CA LEU A 403 -6.75 26.19 68.86
C LEU A 403 -7.08 26.62 70.30
N SER A 404 -8.28 26.33 70.81
CA SER A 404 -8.72 26.73 72.14
C SER A 404 -8.21 25.83 73.27
N LYS A 405 -8.05 24.52 73.04
CA LYS A 405 -7.67 23.53 74.06
C LYS A 405 -6.21 23.09 74.01
N CYS A 406 -5.52 23.22 72.88
CA CYS A 406 -4.11 22.84 72.76
C CYS A 406 -3.24 24.08 72.57
N VAL A 407 -3.50 24.90 71.55
CA VAL A 407 -2.60 25.99 71.16
C VAL A 407 -2.65 27.17 72.14
N TYR A 408 -3.84 27.61 72.54
CA TYR A 408 -4.01 28.70 73.51
C TYR A 408 -3.39 28.43 74.89
N PRO A 409 -3.57 27.24 75.52
CA PRO A 409 -2.89 26.92 76.78
C PRO A 409 -1.37 26.70 76.61
N LEU A 410 -0.90 26.15 75.48
CA LEU A 410 0.53 26.05 75.20
C LEU A 410 1.18 27.43 75.03
N LEU A 411 0.53 28.38 74.34
CA LEU A 411 0.99 29.76 74.22
C LEU A 411 0.98 30.49 75.56
N LYS A 412 -0.01 30.25 76.43
CA LYS A 412 0.00 30.76 77.82
C LYS A 412 1.13 30.19 78.67
N CYS A 413 1.52 28.94 78.46
CA CYS A 413 2.68 28.33 79.12
C CYS A 413 4.03 28.85 78.59
N CYS A 414 4.13 29.12 77.29
CA CYS A 414 5.39 29.58 76.68
C CYS A 414 5.68 31.09 76.90
N ILE A 415 4.67 31.92 77.19
CA ILE A 415 4.82 33.39 77.31
C ILE A 415 4.88 33.87 78.78
N CYS A 416 4.71 32.99 79.78
CA CYS A 416 4.84 33.34 81.21
C CYS A 416 5.90 32.50 81.95
N PRO A 417 7.13 33.01 82.16
CA PRO A 417 8.04 32.46 83.16
C PRO A 417 7.72 33.12 84.51
N GLY A 418 6.72 32.62 85.24
CA GLY A 418 6.32 33.26 86.50
C GLY A 418 5.33 32.46 87.33
N LYS A 419 5.83 31.45 88.04
CA LYS A 419 5.22 30.78 89.21
C LYS A 419 3.72 30.47 89.12
N GLN A 420 3.37 29.36 88.47
CA GLN A 420 2.31 28.40 88.89
C GLN A 420 2.19 27.25 87.85
N CYS A 421 3.24 26.43 87.73
CA CYS A 421 3.19 25.16 86.99
C CYS A 421 3.30 23.98 87.95
N ILE A 422 2.46 23.95 88.99
CA ILE A 422 2.22 22.77 89.81
C ILE A 422 0.70 22.68 90.00
N ASN A 423 0.12 21.57 89.52
CA ASN A 423 -1.29 21.15 89.58
C ASN A 423 -2.12 21.30 88.30
N ILE A 424 -1.70 20.68 87.19
CA ILE A 424 -2.64 20.11 86.20
C ILE A 424 -2.13 18.72 85.75
N ILE A 425 -1.96 17.81 86.71
CA ILE A 425 -2.06 16.36 86.48
C ILE A 425 -2.86 15.79 87.66
N LYS A 426 -4.18 16.05 87.68
CA LYS A 426 -5.22 15.29 88.40
C LYS A 426 -6.57 16.00 88.24
N LYS A 427 -7.23 15.74 87.11
CA LYS A 427 -8.62 15.31 87.06
C LYS A 427 -8.98 14.94 85.63
#